data_AF-A0A0B5ATB9-F1
#
_entry.id   AF-A0A0B5ATB9-F1
#
_cell.length_a   1.000
_cell.length_b   1.000
_cell.length_c   1.000
_cell.angle_alpha   90.00
_cell.angle_beta   90.00
_cell.angle_gamma   90.00
#
_symmetry.space_group_name_H-M   'P 1'
#
loop_
_entity.id
_entity.type
_entity.pdbx_description
1 polymer ?
#
loop_
_entity_poly.entity_id
_entity_poly.type
_entity_poly.pdbx_seq_one_letter_code
_entity_poly.pdbx_strand_id
1 'polypeptide(L)'
;MNLSEENRRRLREGLDWSIAIKENEIVAIGEKTEEDYKFTFNMNQFRKVPLTLEQMKEQDVRKIQDEIDEIRKLRETLNSNQNHILIVSSDIKLALTTTN
;
A
#
# COMPACT_ATOMS: atom_id res chain seq x y z
N MET A 1 -27.37 -0.87 -0.86
CA MET A 1 -27.50 -0.58 0.59
C MET A 1 -26.47 0.50 0.89
N ASN A 2 -26.88 1.72 1.23
CA ASN A 2 -25.92 2.80 1.55
C ASN A 2 -25.24 2.48 2.88
N LEU A 3 -23.91 2.56 2.93
CA LEU A 3 -23.16 2.50 4.20
C LEU A 3 -23.65 3.63 5.13
N SER A 4 -23.82 3.33 6.42
CA SER A 4 -24.09 4.37 7.42
C SER A 4 -22.89 5.33 7.52
N GLU A 5 -23.15 6.58 7.93
CA GLU A 5 -22.09 7.58 8.12
C GLU A 5 -21.01 7.12 9.11
N GLU A 6 -21.39 6.38 10.15
CA GLU A 6 -20.44 5.79 11.10
C GLU A 6 -19.56 4.72 10.45
N ASN A 7 -20.12 3.85 9.61
CA ASN A 7 -19.34 2.84 8.89
C ASN A 7 -18.41 3.49 7.85
N ARG A 8 -18.86 4.56 7.17
CA ARG A 8 -18.03 5.36 6.27
C ARG A 8 -16.87 6.01 7.03
N ARG A 9 -17.11 6.54 8.23
CA ARG A 9 -16.09 7.12 9.10
C ARG A 9 -15.03 6.08 9.49
N ARG A 10 -15.44 4.93 10.00
CA ARG A 10 -14.52 3.84 10.39
C ARG A 10 -13.70 3.33 9.21
N LEU A 11 -14.32 3.21 8.03
CA LEU A 11 -13.61 2.82 6.82
C LEU A 11 -12.55 3.85 6.43
N ARG A 12 -12.87 5.16 6.49
CA ARG A 12 -11.87 6.21 6.23
C ARG A 12 -10.71 6.17 7.21
N GLU A 13 -10.99 5.98 8.50
CA GLU A 13 -9.95 5.84 9.52
C GLU A 13 -9.07 4.62 9.26
N GLY A 14 -9.66 3.49 8.85
CA GLY A 14 -8.91 2.30 8.45
C GLY A 14 -8.01 2.54 7.24
N LEU A 15 -8.51 3.21 6.20
CA LEU A 15 -7.71 3.55 5.01
C LEU A 15 -6.58 4.53 5.36
N ASP A 16 -6.84 5.55 6.19
CA ASP A 16 -5.84 6.52 6.62
C ASP A 16 -4.73 5.84 7.44
N TRP A 17 -5.09 4.87 8.30
CA TRP A 17 -4.12 4.04 9.01
C TRP A 17 -3.30 3.15 8.07
N SER A 18 -3.93 2.54 7.06
CA SER A 18 -3.21 1.75 6.05
C SER A 18 -2.22 2.60 5.25
N ILE A 19 -2.58 3.84 4.89
CA ILE A 19 -1.66 4.78 4.23
C ILE A 19 -0.47 5.05 5.15
N ALA A 20 -0.70 5.36 6.43
CA ALA A 20 0.38 5.66 7.37
C ALA A 20 1.36 4.49 7.55
N ILE A 21 0.88 3.24 7.53
CA ILE A 21 1.74 2.06 7.55
C ILE A 21 2.63 2.03 6.30
N LYS A 22 2.04 2.22 5.13
CA LYS A 22 2.78 2.19 3.86
C LYS A 22 3.79 3.33 3.75
N GLU A 23 3.47 4.51 4.26
CA GLU A 23 4.41 5.62 4.36
C GLU A 23 5.60 5.28 5.27
N ASN A 24 5.37 4.57 6.39
CA ASN A 24 6.45 4.07 7.23
C ASN A 24 7.30 2.99 6.53
N GLU A 25 6.68 2.12 5.71
CA GLU A 25 7.43 1.15 4.89
C GLU A 25 8.37 1.85 3.90
N ILE A 26 7.95 2.98 3.30
CA ILE A 26 8.81 3.80 2.43
C ILE A 26 10.01 4.35 3.21
N VAL A 27 9.78 4.88 4.41
CA VAL A 27 10.88 5.36 5.28
C VAL A 27 11.85 4.22 5.59
N ALA A 28 11.35 3.04 5.95
CA ALA A 28 12.16 1.87 6.22
C ALA A 28 12.99 1.40 5.00
N ILE A 29 12.49 1.58 3.77
CA ILE A 29 13.28 1.29 2.56
C ILE A 29 14.50 2.21 2.46
N GLY A 30 14.38 3.48 2.87
CA GLY A 30 15.48 4.43 2.89
C GLY A 30 16.66 3.92 3.72
N GLU A 31 16.38 3.24 4.82
CA GLU A 31 17.36 2.68 5.76
C GLU A 31 17.97 1.34 5.32
N LYS A 32 17.37 0.66 4.31
CA LYS A 32 17.89 -0.62 3.81
C LYS A 32 19.27 -0.48 3.19
N THR A 33 20.05 -1.54 3.28
CA THR A 33 21.42 -1.65 2.79
C THR A 33 21.53 -2.68 1.66
N GLU A 34 22.71 -2.81 1.06
CA GLU A 34 22.97 -3.87 0.08
C GLU A 34 22.80 -5.28 0.68
N GLU A 35 23.04 -5.44 1.98
CA GLU A 35 22.85 -6.73 2.67
C GLU A 35 21.38 -7.15 2.72
N ASP A 36 20.48 -6.19 2.97
CA ASP A 36 19.03 -6.42 2.94
C ASP A 36 18.54 -6.82 1.55
N TYR A 37 19.25 -6.36 0.51
CA TYR A 37 18.96 -6.65 -0.89
C TYR A 37 19.82 -7.76 -1.49
N LYS A 38 20.65 -8.44 -0.71
CA LYS A 38 21.70 -9.35 -1.19
C LYS A 38 21.19 -10.42 -2.15
N PHE A 39 20.05 -11.03 -1.85
CA PHE A 39 19.41 -12.02 -2.74
C PHE A 39 19.02 -11.40 -4.09
N THR A 40 18.36 -10.25 -4.04
CA THR A 40 17.88 -9.51 -5.23
C THR A 40 19.04 -8.95 -6.05
N PHE A 41 20.11 -8.49 -5.38
CA PHE A 41 21.34 -8.03 -6.01
C PHE A 41 22.00 -9.17 -6.79
N ASN A 42 22.18 -10.34 -6.16
CA ASN A 42 22.71 -11.53 -6.81
C ASN A 42 21.87 -11.98 -8.02
N MET A 43 20.55 -11.92 -7.92
CA MET A 43 19.64 -12.20 -9.05
C MET A 43 19.77 -11.16 -10.18
N ASN A 44 19.96 -9.88 -9.83
CA ASN A 44 20.10 -8.79 -10.80
C ASN A 44 21.45 -8.83 -11.52
N GLN A 45 22.49 -9.44 -10.95
CA GLN A 45 23.78 -9.63 -11.64
C GLN A 45 23.69 -10.54 -12.87
N PHE A 46 22.64 -11.36 -12.99
CA PHE A 46 22.37 -12.16 -14.19
C PHE A 46 21.60 -11.39 -15.27
N ARG A 47 21.18 -10.14 -15.02
CA ARG A 47 20.57 -9.27 -16.01
C ARG A 47 21.64 -8.58 -16.86
N LYS A 48 21.31 -8.24 -18.12
CA LYS A 48 22.19 -7.49 -19.02
C LYS A 48 22.63 -6.13 -18.46
N VAL A 49 21.81 -5.56 -17.56
CA VAL A 49 22.14 -4.36 -16.79
C VAL A 49 21.78 -4.63 -15.33
N PRO A 50 22.77 -4.79 -14.44
CA PRO A 50 22.51 -4.94 -13.01
C PRO A 50 21.92 -3.64 -12.46
N LEU A 51 20.93 -3.76 -11.57
CA LEU A 51 20.36 -2.61 -10.87
C LEU A 51 21.27 -2.21 -9.71
N THR A 52 21.44 -0.91 -9.50
CA THR A 52 22.09 -0.38 -8.30
C THR A 52 21.16 -0.47 -7.09
N LEU A 53 21.72 -0.38 -5.87
CA LEU A 53 20.91 -0.33 -4.64
C LEU A 53 19.86 0.79 -4.70
N GLU A 54 20.25 1.98 -5.15
CA GLU A 54 19.33 3.12 -5.30
C GLU A 54 18.19 2.81 -6.27
N GLN A 55 18.47 2.19 -7.43
CA GLN A 55 17.43 1.81 -8.38
C GLN A 55 16.47 0.76 -7.80
N MET A 56 16.98 -0.15 -6.97
CA MET A 56 16.17 -1.16 -6.29
C MET A 56 15.29 -0.53 -5.21
N LYS A 57 15.84 0.40 -4.42
CA LYS A 57 15.07 1.20 -3.46
C LYS A 57 13.97 2.00 -4.15
N GLU A 58 14.29 2.73 -5.22
CA GLU A 58 13.30 3.48 -5.99
C GLU A 58 12.20 2.58 -6.56
N GLN A 59 12.55 1.37 -7.01
CA GLN A 59 11.55 0.42 -7.51
C GLN A 59 10.59 -0.02 -6.40
N ASP A 60 11.09 -0.32 -5.20
CA ASP A 60 10.23 -0.72 -4.09
C ASP A 60 9.40 0.46 -3.56
N VAL A 61 9.97 1.66 -3.47
CA VAL A 61 9.22 2.88 -3.13
C VAL A 61 8.10 3.13 -4.13
N ARG A 62 8.36 2.98 -5.44
CA ARG A 62 7.32 3.12 -6.48
C ARG A 62 6.16 2.15 -6.29
N LYS A 63 6.44 0.87 -6.02
CA LYS A 63 5.37 -0.13 -5.78
C LYS A 63 4.50 0.26 -4.60
N ILE A 64 5.11 0.69 -3.49
CA ILE A 64 4.36 1.10 -2.30
C ILE A 64 3.59 2.39 -2.58
N GLN A 65 4.15 3.31 -3.36
CA GLN A 65 3.45 4.53 -3.77
C GLN A 65 2.22 4.22 -4.63
N ASP A 66 2.32 3.23 -5.54
CA ASP A 66 1.18 2.77 -6.33
C ASP A 66 0.07 2.18 -5.44
N GLU A 67 0.43 1.38 -4.42
CA GLU A 67 -0.51 0.87 -3.41
C GLU A 67 -1.19 2.01 -2.61
N ILE A 68 -0.42 3.01 -2.18
CA ILE A 68 -0.95 4.19 -1.49
C ILE A 68 -1.95 4.93 -2.38
N ASP A 69 -1.65 5.10 -3.66
CA ASP A 69 -2.51 5.81 -4.59
C ASP A 69 -3.81 5.03 -4.87
N GLU A 70 -3.78 3.70 -4.87
CA GLU A 70 -4.98 2.87 -4.89
C GLU A 70 -5.84 3.07 -3.64
N ILE A 71 -5.23 3.08 -2.45
CA ILE A 71 -5.94 3.34 -1.18
C ILE A 71 -6.56 4.75 -1.17
N ARG A 72 -5.85 5.76 -1.69
CA ARG A 72 -6.38 7.13 -1.84
C ARG A 72 -7.58 7.18 -2.77
N LYS A 73 -7.55 6.47 -3.90
CA LYS A 73 -8.72 6.34 -4.80
C LYS A 73 -9.90 5.67 -4.10
N LEU A 74 -9.67 4.63 -3.30
CA LEU A 74 -10.73 3.99 -2.49
C LEU A 74 -11.33 4.98 -1.48
N ARG A 75 -10.50 5.83 -0.86
CA ARG A 75 -10.95 6.87 0.06
C ARG A 75 -11.79 7.94 -0.64
N GLU A 76 -11.39 8.37 -1.84
CA GLU A 76 -12.15 9.33 -2.65
C GLU A 76 -13.49 8.77 -3.12
N THR A 77 -13.52 7.51 -3.54
CA THR A 77 -14.77 6.84 -3.95
C THR A 77 -15.74 6.67 -2.77
N LEU A 78 -15.26 6.46 -1.53
CA LEU A 78 -16.10 6.49 -0.32
C LEU A 78 -16.74 7.86 -0.05
N ASN A 79 -16.08 8.96 -0.44
CA ASN A 79 -16.61 10.32 -0.28
C ASN A 79 -17.60 10.69 -1.38
N SER A 80 -17.45 10.10 -2.58
CA SER A 80 -18.45 10.21 -3.63
C SER A 80 -19.63 9.29 -3.30
N ASN A 81 -20.87 9.78 -3.33
CA ASN A 81 -22.06 8.91 -3.18
C ASN A 81 -22.24 7.90 -4.35
N GLN A 82 -21.24 7.73 -5.21
CA GLN A 82 -21.25 6.73 -6.27
C GLN A 82 -20.86 5.37 -5.69
N ASN A 83 -21.90 4.59 -5.38
CA ASN A 83 -21.84 3.16 -5.05
C ASN A 83 -21.24 2.36 -6.22
N HIS A 84 -19.94 2.44 -6.44
CA HIS A 84 -19.24 1.46 -7.25
C HIS A 84 -18.45 0.56 -6.33
N ILE A 85 -19.08 -0.60 -6.11
CA ILE A 85 -18.55 -1.87 -5.59
C ILE A 85 -17.09 -1.73 -5.21
N LEU A 86 -16.85 -1.46 -3.93
CA LEU A 86 -15.53 -1.53 -3.35
C LEU A 86 -15.01 -2.94 -3.61
N ILE A 87 -14.07 -3.09 -4.53
CA ILE A 87 -13.19 -4.25 -4.56
C ILE A 87 -12.23 -4.04 -3.39
N VAL A 88 -12.75 -4.28 -2.20
CA VAL A 88 -12.02 -4.21 -0.95
C VAL A 88 -10.98 -5.33 -0.99
N SER A 89 -9.69 -4.99 -0.95
CA SER A 89 -8.62 -5.97 -0.77
C SER A 89 -8.90 -6.81 0.49
N SER A 90 -8.48 -8.07 0.48
CA SER A 90 -8.80 -9.06 1.51
C SER A 90 -8.52 -8.59 2.94
N ASP A 91 -7.53 -7.71 3.12
CA ASP A 91 -7.08 -7.21 4.42
C ASP A 91 -8.11 -6.28 5.08
N ILE A 92 -8.80 -5.46 4.29
CA ILE A 92 -9.84 -4.54 4.79
C ILE A 92 -11.15 -5.31 5.07
N LYS A 93 -11.44 -6.39 4.33
CA LYS A 93 -12.55 -7.30 4.66
C LYS A 93 -12.36 -7.92 6.04
N LEU A 94 -11.12 -8.31 6.35
CA LEU A 94 -10.78 -8.89 7.65
C LEU A 94 -11.09 -7.92 8.79
N ALA A 95 -10.63 -6.67 8.68
CA ALA A 95 -10.85 -5.61 9.67
C ALA A 95 -12.33 -5.30 9.91
N LEU A 96 -13.18 -5.42 8.88
CA LEU A 96 -14.63 -5.22 9.02
C LEU A 96 -15.34 -6.42 9.65
N THR A 97 -14.82 -7.64 9.51
CA THR A 97 -15.43 -8.86 10.04
C THR A 97 -15.05 -9.21 11.48
N THR A 98 -13.94 -8.69 12.01
CA THR A 98 -13.49 -8.95 13.38
C THR A 98 -14.11 -8.07 14.46
N THR A 99 -15.03 -7.16 14.10
CA THR A 99 -15.74 -6.30 15.07
C THR A 99 -17.19 -6.72 15.31
N ASN A 100 -17.45 -8.04 15.42
CA ASN A 100 -18.72 -8.59 15.91
C ASN A 100 -18.53 -9.24 17.28
#